data_AF-A0A0H5D3I6-F1
#
_entry.id   AF-A0A0H5D3I6-F1
#
_cell.length_a   1.000
_cell.length_b   1.000
_cell.length_c   1.000
_cell.angle_alpha   90.00
_cell.angle_beta   90.00
_cell.angle_gamma   90.00
#
_symmetry.space_group_name_H-M   'P 1'
#
loop_
_entity.id
_entity.type
_entity.pdbx_description
1 polymer ?
#
loop_
_entity_poly.entity_id
_entity_poly.type
_entity_poly.pdbx_seq_one_letter_code
_entity_poly.pdbx_strand_id
1 'polypeptide(L)'
;MTTQATLKTHAALFDQMAQTVGLDLQEEAISGNLRFDEISEAVLRCTRCGGIGACRKWMEQGARPGAEAPDFCRNRDLLSFLNEGQS
;
A
#
# COMPACT_ATOMS: atom_id res chain seq x y z
N MET A 1 -9.75 7.92 -17.71
CA MET A 1 -9.15 9.04 -16.97
C MET A 1 -9.29 8.73 -15.48
N THR A 2 -8.20 8.63 -14.72
CA THR A 2 -8.27 8.46 -13.26
C THR A 2 -8.65 9.80 -12.65
N THR A 3 -9.71 9.86 -11.84
CA THR A 3 -10.15 11.11 -11.22
C THR A 3 -9.37 11.37 -9.92
N GLN A 4 -9.30 12.64 -9.49
CA GLN A 4 -8.69 13.01 -8.20
C GLN A 4 -9.35 12.26 -7.02
N ALA A 5 -10.67 12.04 -7.08
CA ALA A 5 -11.40 11.29 -6.07
C ALA A 5 -10.91 9.84 -5.99
N THR A 6 -10.72 9.18 -7.13
CA THR A 6 -10.18 7.82 -7.21
C THR A 6 -8.78 7.74 -6.60
N LEU A 7 -7.92 8.72 -6.89
CA LEU A 7 -6.56 8.78 -6.32
C LEU A 7 -6.60 8.92 -4.80
N LYS A 8 -7.42 9.82 -4.26
CA LYS A 8 -7.56 9.99 -2.80
C LYS A 8 -8.05 8.72 -2.11
N THR A 9 -9.03 8.03 -2.69
CA THR A 9 -9.52 6.75 -2.15
C THR A 9 -8.41 5.69 -2.14
N HIS A 10 -7.64 5.58 -3.21
CA HIS A 10 -6.57 4.58 -3.28
C HIS A 10 -5.36 4.96 -2.43
N ALA A 11 -5.07 6.24 -2.25
CA ALA A 11 -4.06 6.70 -1.30
C ALA A 11 -4.39 6.26 0.12
N ALA A 12 -5.64 6.50 0.56
CA ALA A 12 -6.09 6.06 1.88
C ALA A 12 -6.11 4.52 2.02
N LEU A 13 -6.53 3.79 0.98
CA LEU A 13 -6.51 2.32 1.00
C LEU A 13 -5.09 1.75 1.01
N PHE A 14 -4.18 2.36 0.26
CA PHE A 14 -2.79 1.91 0.17
C PHE A 14 -2.05 2.17 1.48
N ASP A 15 -2.27 3.35 2.08
CA ASP A 15 -1.77 3.70 3.41
C ASP A 15 -2.29 2.72 4.48
N GLN A 16 -3.58 2.42 4.48
CA GLN A 16 -4.17 1.46 5.40
C GLN A 16 -3.67 0.02 5.16
N MET A 17 -3.41 -0.36 3.90
CA MET A 17 -2.79 -1.65 3.55
C MET A 17 -1.37 -1.75 4.10
N ALA A 18 -0.56 -0.70 3.95
CA ALA A 18 0.78 -0.62 4.52
C ALA A 18 0.74 -0.75 6.05
N GLN A 19 -0.11 0.02 6.72
CA GLN A 19 -0.30 -0.09 8.18
C GLN A 19 -0.74 -1.50 8.60
N THR A 20 -1.58 -2.14 7.81
CA THR A 20 -2.03 -3.52 8.08
C THR A 20 -0.86 -4.49 8.01
N VAL A 21 0.09 -4.35 7.08
CA VAL A 21 1.31 -5.17 7.05
C VAL A 21 2.40 -4.70 8.00
N GLY A 22 2.13 -3.67 8.83
CA GLY A 22 3.09 -3.14 9.81
C GLY A 22 4.10 -2.13 9.23
N LEU A 23 3.84 -1.61 8.03
CA LEU A 23 4.64 -0.56 7.40
C LEU A 23 4.01 0.81 7.62
N ASP A 24 4.84 1.82 7.86
CA ASP A 24 4.42 3.21 7.90
C ASP A 24 5.09 3.97 6.75
N LEU A 25 4.34 4.20 5.67
CA LEU A 25 4.86 4.84 4.45
C LEU A 25 5.41 6.25 4.72
N GLN A 26 4.90 6.93 5.75
CA GLN A 26 5.32 8.28 6.10
C GLN A 26 6.69 8.23 6.79
N GLU A 27 6.87 7.33 7.75
CA GLU A 27 8.16 7.05 8.38
C GLU A 27 9.19 6.55 7.36
N GLU A 28 8.81 5.66 6.44
CA GLU A 28 9.71 5.18 5.40
C GLU A 28 10.14 6.31 4.44
N ALA A 29 9.26 7.26 4.18
CA ALA A 29 9.59 8.45 3.41
C ALA A 29 10.53 9.41 4.15
N ILE A 30 10.34 9.56 5.46
CA ILE A 30 11.20 10.38 6.33
C ILE A 30 12.58 9.72 6.49
N SER A 31 12.61 8.40 6.66
CA SER A 31 13.83 7.58 6.80
C SER A 31 14.64 7.51 5.49
N GLY A 32 14.01 7.84 4.35
CA GLY A 32 14.63 7.84 3.04
C GLY A 32 14.61 6.47 2.35
N ASN A 33 13.92 5.48 2.92
CA ASN A 33 13.71 4.15 2.34
C ASN A 33 12.69 4.18 1.20
N LEU A 34 11.77 5.14 1.23
CA LEU A 34 10.75 5.33 0.21
C LEU A 34 10.72 6.80 -0.26
N ARG A 35 10.48 7.06 -1.54
CA ARG A 35 10.33 8.45 -2.03
C ARG A 35 8.85 8.81 -2.15
N PHE A 36 8.52 10.09 -1.96
CA PHE A 36 7.15 10.60 -2.18
C PHE A 36 6.63 10.35 -3.60
N ASP A 37 7.50 10.39 -4.60
CA ASP A 37 7.15 10.08 -6.00
C ASP A 37 6.75 8.59 -6.15
N GLU A 38 7.47 7.68 -5.48
CA GLU A 38 7.15 6.24 -5.49
C GLU A 38 5.81 5.95 -4.84
N ILE A 39 5.45 6.68 -3.76
CA ILE A 39 4.13 6.56 -3.13
C ILE A 39 3.04 6.96 -4.15
N SER A 40 3.26 8.05 -4.86
CA SER A 40 2.31 8.54 -5.88
C SER A 40 2.15 7.54 -7.02
N GLU A 41 3.25 6.95 -7.49
CA GLU A 41 3.24 5.85 -8.46
C GLU A 41 2.54 4.59 -7.94
N ALA A 42 2.79 4.21 -6.69
CA ALA A 42 2.14 3.06 -6.05
C ALA A 42 0.63 3.28 -5.96
N VAL A 43 0.16 4.48 -5.63
CA VAL A 43 -1.27 4.83 -5.62
C VAL A 43 -1.85 4.75 -7.04
N LEU A 44 -1.13 5.24 -8.06
CA LEU A 44 -1.54 5.11 -9.46
C LEU A 44 -1.67 3.65 -9.88
N ARG A 45 -0.71 2.79 -9.51
CA ARG A 45 -0.77 1.33 -9.73
C ARG A 45 -1.93 0.69 -8.97
N CYS A 46 -2.19 1.14 -7.74
CA CYS A 46 -3.30 0.71 -6.92
C CYS A 46 -4.65 1.04 -7.59
N THR A 47 -4.78 2.18 -8.28
CA THR A 47 -6.02 2.51 -9.02
C THR A 47 -6.34 1.55 -10.17
N ARG A 48 -5.35 0.78 -10.64
CA ARG A 48 -5.52 -0.29 -11.63
C ARG A 48 -5.75 -1.66 -10.99
N CYS A 49 -5.80 -1.77 -9.67
CA CYS A 49 -6.10 -3.05 -9.01
C CYS A 49 -7.54 -3.48 -9.31
N GLY A 50 -7.75 -4.78 -9.48
CA GLY A 50 -9.04 -5.33 -9.90
C GLY A 50 -10.09 -5.44 -8.79
N GLY A 51 -9.82 -4.96 -7.56
CA GLY A 51 -10.76 -5.19 -6.46
C GLY A 51 -10.51 -4.42 -5.17
N ILE A 52 -11.13 -3.24 -5.05
CA ILE A 52 -11.26 -2.50 -3.78
C ILE A 52 -11.98 -3.34 -2.72
N GLY A 53 -12.99 -4.12 -3.12
CA GLY A 53 -13.74 -5.00 -2.20
C GLY A 53 -12.86 -6.09 -1.58
N ALA A 54 -12.02 -6.74 -2.38
CA ALA A 54 -11.06 -7.73 -1.89
C ALA A 54 -10.00 -7.09 -0.98
N CYS A 55 -9.50 -5.90 -1.36
CA CYS A 55 -8.56 -5.11 -0.56
C CYS A 55 -9.14 -4.79 0.82
N ARG A 56 -10.35 -4.23 0.87
CA ARG A 56 -11.05 -3.90 2.12
C ARG A 56 -11.29 -5.14 2.98
N LYS A 57 -11.85 -6.21 2.39
CA LYS A 57 -12.11 -7.46 3.10
C LYS A 57 -10.84 -8.10 3.67
N TRP A 58 -9.70 -7.87 3.03
CA TRP A 58 -8.41 -8.32 3.54
C TRP A 58 -7.98 -7.50 4.75
N MET A 59 -8.05 -6.17 4.68
CA MET A 59 -7.72 -5.26 5.80
C MET A 59 -8.67 -5.41 6.99
N GLU A 60 -9.95 -5.76 6.76
CA GLU A 60 -10.93 -6.05 7.83
C GLU A 60 -10.52 -7.24 8.71
N GLN A 61 -9.56 -8.06 8.28
CA GLN A 61 -9.05 -9.19 9.06
C GLN A 61 -8.09 -8.75 10.18
N GLY A 62 -7.75 -7.46 10.24
CA GLY A 62 -6.91 -6.86 11.28
C GLY A 62 -5.44 -6.72 10.88
N ALA A 63 -4.68 -6.03 11.73
CA ALA A 63 -3.26 -5.79 11.53
C ALA A 63 -2.45 -7.10 11.60
N ARG A 64 -1.53 -7.25 10.66
CA ARG A 64 -0.65 -8.39 10.43
C ARG A 64 0.76 -7.87 10.11
N PRO A 65 1.47 -7.32 11.11
CA PRO A 65 2.82 -6.83 10.91
C PRO A 65 3.71 -7.96 10.36
N GLY A 66 4.48 -7.67 9.31
CA GLY A 66 5.36 -8.64 8.67
C GLY A 66 4.67 -9.58 7.67
N ALA A 67 3.36 -9.48 7.47
CA ALA A 67 2.65 -10.34 6.50
C ALA A 67 2.84 -9.85 5.06
N GLU A 68 2.93 -10.80 4.14
CA GLU A 68 2.98 -10.50 2.72
C GLU A 68 1.61 -10.01 2.21
N ALA A 69 1.63 -8.97 1.39
CA ALA A 69 0.43 -8.47 0.76
C ALA A 69 -0.18 -9.52 -0.20
N PRO A 70 -1.50 -9.57 -0.35
CA PRO A 70 -2.16 -10.62 -1.12
C PRO A 70 -1.84 -10.57 -2.62
N ASP A 71 -1.98 -11.69 -3.34
CA ASP A 71 -1.66 -11.81 -4.77
C ASP A 71 -2.39 -10.81 -5.68
N PHE A 72 -3.56 -10.33 -5.26
CA PHE A 72 -4.32 -9.33 -6.02
C PHE A 72 -3.76 -7.90 -5.84
N CYS A 73 -2.91 -7.67 -4.83
CA CYS A 73 -2.31 -6.37 -4.55
C CYS A 73 -1.23 -6.07 -5.60
N ARG A 74 -1.43 -5.00 -6.38
CA ARG A 74 -0.43 -4.58 -7.38
C ARG A 74 0.85 -4.01 -6.79
N ASN A 75 0.82 -3.63 -5.52
CA ASN A 75 1.99 -3.13 -4.81
C ASN A 75 2.58 -4.20 -3.87
N ARG A 76 2.26 -5.49 -4.07
CA ARG A 76 2.80 -6.58 -3.24
C ARG A 76 4.32 -6.52 -3.14
N ASP A 77 4.97 -6.42 -4.29
CA ASP A 77 6.43 -6.42 -4.41
C ASP A 77 7.06 -5.24 -3.66
N LEU A 78 6.47 -4.05 -3.82
CA LEU A 78 6.88 -2.84 -3.09
C LEU A 78 6.72 -3.02 -1.58
N LEU A 79 5.57 -3.52 -1.11
CA LEU A 79 5.33 -3.75 0.32
C LEU A 79 6.27 -4.83 0.88
N SER A 80 6.57 -5.88 0.12
CA SER A 80 7.55 -6.90 0.52
C SER A 80 8.93 -6.28 0.69
N PHE A 81 9.39 -5.52 -0.30
CA PHE A 81 10.69 -4.86 -0.27
C PHE A 81 10.85 -3.95 0.95
N LEU A 82 9.83 -3.14 1.24
CA LEU A 82 9.80 -2.25 2.40
C LEU A 82 9.84 -3.05 3.72
N ASN A 83 9.10 -4.16 3.78
CA ASN A 83 9.04 -5.03 4.95
C ASN A 83 10.35 -5.78 5.21
N GLU A 84 11.04 -6.20 4.14
CA GLU A 84 12.38 -6.80 4.21
C GLU A 84 13.44 -5.78 4.67
N GLY A 85 13.30 -4.51 4.27
CA GLY A 85 14.19 -3.42 4.67
C GLY A 85 14.06 -2.98 6.13
N GLN A 86 13.02 -3.43 6.85
CA GLN A 86 12.83 -3.16 8.28
C GLN A 86 13.41 -4.23 9.22
N SER A 87 14.08 -5.26 8.68
CA SER A 87 14.71 -6.36 9.46
C SER A 87 16.08 -6.00 10.03
#